data_AF-A0A445K9S6-F1
#
_entry.id   AF-A0A445K9S6-F1
#
_cell.length_a   1.000
_cell.length_b   1.000
_cell.length_c   1.000
_cell.angle_alpha   90.00
_cell.angle_beta   90.00
_cell.angle_gamma   90.00
#
_symmetry.space_group_name_H-M   'P 1'
#
loop_
_entity.id
_entity.type
_entity.pdbx_description
1 polymer ?
#
loop_
_entity_poly.entity_id
_entity_poly.type
_entity_poly.pdbx_seq_one_letter_code
_entity_poly.pdbx_strand_id
1 'polypeptide(L)'
;MDSFDRKCQNSGIKGKNAEVSQRITFRTRSQLEVMDDGYKWRKYGKKTVKSSPNPRNYYKCSGEGCDVKKRVERDRDDSNYVLTTYDGVHNHQTPSTAYYSQMPLLHSNHDWALHPSANS
;
A
#
# COMPACT_ATOMS: atom_id res chain seq x y z
N MET A 1 21.30 -16.10 -12.77
CA MET A 1 20.73 -15.26 -13.84
C MET A 1 19.25 -15.51 -13.86
N ASP A 2 18.42 -14.53 -13.47
CA ASP A 2 17.01 -14.40 -13.88
C ASP A 2 16.61 -12.95 -13.60
N SER A 3 17.08 -12.09 -14.51
CA SER A 3 16.72 -10.68 -14.60
C SER A 3 15.47 -10.60 -15.45
N PHE A 4 14.29 -10.52 -14.83
CA PHE A 4 13.03 -10.28 -15.55
C PHE A 4 12.36 -8.98 -15.09
N ASP A 5 12.78 -7.94 -15.81
CA ASP A 5 12.03 -6.77 -16.25
C ASP A 5 11.06 -6.07 -15.28
N ARG A 6 11.60 -4.99 -14.71
CA ARG A 6 10.86 -3.81 -14.26
C ARG A 6 10.23 -3.11 -15.49
N LYS A 7 9.13 -3.62 -16.02
CA LYS A 7 8.35 -2.90 -17.05
C LYS A 7 7.42 -1.88 -16.38
N CYS A 8 7.97 -0.71 -16.04
CA CYS A 8 7.17 0.48 -15.78
C CYS A 8 6.49 0.91 -17.08
N GLN A 9 5.19 0.61 -17.22
CA GLN A 9 4.40 1.10 -18.34
C GLN A 9 3.99 2.56 -18.10
N ASN A 10 4.80 3.49 -18.64
CA ASN A 10 4.47 4.90 -18.72
C ASN A 10 3.32 5.11 -19.72
N SER A 11 2.09 5.22 -19.22
CA SER A 11 0.90 5.45 -20.05
C SER A 11 0.55 6.93 -20.12
N GLY A 12 1.03 7.59 -21.18
CA GLY A 12 0.39 8.71 -21.90
C GLY A 12 -0.13 9.90 -21.10
N ILE A 13 0.70 10.94 -20.95
CA ILE A 13 0.27 12.29 -20.56
C ILE A 13 -0.44 12.95 -21.76
N LYS A 14 -1.78 13.11 -21.68
CA LYS A 14 -2.51 14.11 -22.47
C LYS A 14 -2.97 15.22 -21.53
N GLY A 15 -2.31 16.36 -21.60
CA GLY A 15 -2.56 17.52 -20.75
C GLY A 15 -3.89 18.22 -21.06
N LYS A 16 -4.60 18.58 -19.99
CA LYS A 16 -5.53 19.72 -19.92
C LYS A 16 -5.34 20.34 -18.53
N ASN A 17 -5.19 21.66 -18.48
CA ASN A 17 -4.86 22.45 -17.30
C ASN A 17 -5.88 22.18 -16.17
N ALA A 18 -5.47 21.37 -15.20
CA ALA A 18 -6.15 21.07 -13.94
C ALA A 18 -5.01 20.78 -12.96
N GLU A 19 -5.09 21.34 -11.75
CA GLU A 19 -4.25 21.00 -10.61
C GLU A 19 -3.78 19.54 -10.71
N VAL A 20 -2.49 19.32 -10.92
CA VAL A 20 -1.94 17.99 -11.26
C VAL A 20 -2.07 17.10 -10.04
N SER A 21 -3.24 16.48 -9.88
CA SER A 21 -3.43 15.46 -8.86
C SER A 21 -2.45 14.35 -9.16
N GLN A 22 -1.48 14.17 -8.26
CA GLN A 22 -0.47 13.13 -8.39
C GLN A 22 -1.17 11.77 -8.32
N ARG A 23 -1.41 11.20 -9.48
CA ARG A 23 -2.07 9.91 -9.64
C ARG A 23 -1.05 8.88 -10.12
N ILE A 24 -0.86 7.86 -9.32
CA ILE A 24 0.12 6.80 -9.57
C ILE A 24 -0.61 5.47 -9.64
N THR A 25 -0.35 4.70 -10.70
CA THR A 25 -0.85 3.33 -10.86
C THR A 25 0.34 2.39 -10.95
N PHE A 26 0.29 1.29 -10.20
CA PHE A 26 1.27 0.22 -10.29
C PHE A 26 0.58 -1.14 -10.35
N ARG A 27 1.31 -2.09 -10.93
CA ARG A 27 0.89 -3.47 -11.15
C ARG A 27 1.77 -4.39 -10.31
N THR A 28 1.18 -5.16 -9.40
CA THR A 28 1.92 -6.04 -8.49
C THR A 28 1.45 -7.47 -8.64
N ARG A 29 2.38 -8.44 -8.72
CA ARG A 29 2.04 -9.86 -8.71
C ARG A 29 1.65 -10.27 -7.29
N SER A 30 0.40 -10.67 -7.06
CA SER A 30 -0.11 -11.11 -5.76
C SER A 30 -1.41 -11.88 -5.90
N GLN A 31 -1.59 -12.91 -5.07
CA GLN A 31 -2.87 -13.61 -4.93
C GLN A 31 -3.87 -12.82 -4.09
N LEU A 32 -3.39 -11.90 -3.23
CA LEU A 32 -4.25 -11.07 -2.39
C LEU A 32 -4.96 -10.00 -3.23
N GLU A 33 -6.25 -9.75 -2.94
CA GLU A 33 -6.96 -8.63 -3.57
C GLU A 33 -6.41 -7.29 -3.11
N VAL A 34 -6.17 -7.14 -1.81
CA VAL A 34 -5.67 -5.91 -1.18
C VAL A 34 -4.38 -6.22 -0.44
N MET A 35 -3.33 -5.46 -0.75
CA MET A 35 -2.05 -5.55 -0.05
C MET A 35 -2.04 -4.60 1.16
N ASP A 36 -1.32 -5.01 2.20
CA ASP A 36 -0.94 -4.09 3.27
C ASP A 36 0.16 -3.14 2.76
N ASP A 37 -0.13 -1.85 2.80
CA ASP A 37 0.75 -0.76 2.38
C ASP A 37 1.14 0.14 3.57
N GLY A 38 0.81 -0.27 4.79
CA GLY A 38 1.08 0.47 6.02
C GLY A 38 0.13 1.63 6.28
N TYR A 39 -0.78 1.97 5.37
CA TYR A 39 -1.80 3.00 5.57
C TYR A 39 -3.13 2.40 6.01
N LYS A 40 -3.89 3.17 6.79
CA LYS A 40 -5.25 2.80 7.17
C LYS A 40 -6.24 3.27 6.10
N TRP A 41 -7.07 2.36 5.62
CA TRP A 41 -8.03 2.60 4.55
C TRP A 41 -9.45 2.25 5.01
N ARG A 42 -10.43 3.06 4.58
CA ARG A 42 -11.86 2.74 4.68
C ARG A 42 -12.41 2.52 3.28
N LYS A 43 -13.08 1.38 3.08
CA LYS A 43 -13.78 1.09 1.83
C LYS A 43 -15.04 1.93 1.76
N TYR A 44 -15.20 2.70 0.69
CA TYR A 44 -16.42 3.50 0.48
C TYR A 44 -17.25 3.01 -0.71
N GLY A 45 -16.70 2.11 -1.54
CA GLY A 45 -17.43 1.59 -2.69
C GLY A 45 -16.82 0.36 -3.34
N LYS A 46 -17.66 -0.33 -4.10
CA LYS A 46 -17.31 -1.42 -5.01
C LYS A 46 -18.10 -1.20 -6.30
N LYS A 47 -17.46 -1.29 -7.46
CA LYS A 47 -18.10 -1.13 -8.77
C LYS A 47 -17.79 -2.33 -9.67
N THR A 48 -18.82 -2.92 -10.26
CA THR A 48 -18.65 -3.87 -11.37
C THR A 48 -18.14 -3.13 -12.60
N VAL A 49 -17.13 -3.70 -13.26
CA VAL A 49 -16.49 -3.06 -14.42
C VAL A 49 -16.97 -3.78 -15.69
N LYS A 50 -17.65 -3.07 -16.60
CA LYS A 50 -18.21 -3.69 -17.82
C LYS A 50 -17.16 -4.44 -18.66
N SER A 51 -15.92 -3.96 -18.64
CA SER A 51 -14.80 -4.53 -19.40
C SER A 51 -13.97 -5.55 -18.63
N SER A 52 -14.30 -5.90 -17.38
CA SER A 52 -13.51 -6.82 -16.57
C SER A 52 -14.40 -7.76 -15.77
N PRO A 53 -14.09 -9.07 -15.70
CA PRO A 53 -14.80 -9.97 -14.81
C PRO A 53 -14.60 -9.62 -13.32
N ASN A 54 -13.57 -8.82 -13.02
CA ASN A 54 -13.17 -8.48 -11.66
C ASN A 54 -13.80 -7.16 -11.21
N PRO A 55 -14.33 -7.07 -9.98
CA PRO A 55 -14.83 -5.82 -9.43
C PRO A 55 -13.69 -4.85 -9.13
N ARG A 56 -14.00 -3.55 -9.18
CA ARG A 56 -13.13 -2.48 -8.73
C ARG A 56 -13.53 -2.02 -7.34
N ASN A 57 -12.59 -2.09 -6.40
CA ASN A 57 -12.77 -1.64 -5.03
C ASN A 57 -12.22 -0.22 -4.84
N TYR A 58 -12.90 0.59 -4.04
CA TYR A 58 -12.54 1.98 -3.79
C TYR A 58 -12.40 2.27 -2.31
N TYR A 59 -11.31 2.95 -1.95
CA TYR A 59 -10.94 3.24 -0.58
C TYR A 59 -10.53 4.71 -0.41
N LYS A 60 -10.85 5.29 0.75
CA LYS A 60 -10.33 6.58 1.20
C LYS A 60 -9.40 6.35 2.38
N CYS A 61 -8.32 7.12 2.45
CA CYS A 61 -7.44 7.10 3.62
C CYS A 61 -8.22 7.48 4.87
N SER A 62 -7.84 6.86 5.98
CA SER A 62 -8.47 7.06 7.28
C SER A 62 -7.76 8.08 8.17
N GLY A 63 -6.60 8.57 7.74
CA GLY A 63 -5.83 9.61 8.44
C GLY A 63 -6.61 10.92 8.52
N GLU A 64 -6.41 11.63 9.63
CA GLU A 64 -7.06 12.92 9.86
C GLU A 64 -6.62 13.94 8.80
N GLY A 65 -7.59 14.64 8.20
CA GLY A 65 -7.33 15.60 7.13
C GLY A 65 -6.74 15.01 5.84
N CYS A 66 -6.74 13.68 5.66
CA CYS A 66 -6.13 13.04 4.51
C CYS A 66 -7.17 12.71 3.42
N ASP A 67 -6.94 13.23 2.21
CA ASP A 67 -7.85 13.07 1.08
C ASP A 67 -7.39 12.04 0.05
N VAL A 68 -6.32 11.31 0.34
CA VAL A 68 -5.82 10.26 -0.56
C VAL A 68 -6.87 9.18 -0.77
N LYS A 69 -7.06 8.80 -2.03
CA LYS A 69 -7.95 7.71 -2.44
C LYS A 69 -7.12 6.62 -3.11
N LYS A 70 -7.50 5.36 -2.91
CA LYS A 70 -6.97 4.24 -3.71
C LYS A 70 -8.06 3.42 -4.38
N ARG A 71 -7.75 2.95 -5.58
CA ARG A 71 -8.53 1.95 -6.33
C ARG A 71 -7.72 0.68 -6.44
N VAL A 72 -8.41 -0.44 -6.28
CA VAL A 72 -7.82 -1.76 -6.38
C VAL A 72 -8.68 -2.61 -7.30
N GLU A 73 -8.06 -3.20 -8.30
CA GLU A 73 -8.69 -4.16 -9.20
C GLU A 73 -7.73 -5.29 -9.56
N ARG A 74 -8.27 -6.48 -9.77
CA ARG A 74 -7.51 -7.57 -10.38
C ARG A 74 -7.33 -7.27 -11.87
N ASP A 75 -6.13 -7.50 -12.37
CA ASP A 75 -5.85 -7.39 -13.80
C ASP A 75 -6.84 -8.27 -14.57
N ARG A 76 -7.32 -7.73 -15.69
CA ARG A 76 -8.32 -8.41 -16.53
C ARG A 76 -7.70 -9.60 -17.24
N ASP A 77 -6.46 -9.44 -17.70
CA ASP A 77 -5.80 -10.37 -18.60
C ASP A 77 -4.98 -11.41 -17.83
N ASP A 78 -4.54 -11.08 -16.62
CA ASP A 78 -3.76 -11.99 -15.76
C ASP A 78 -4.13 -11.87 -14.28
N SER A 79 -4.92 -12.81 -13.77
CA SER A 79 -5.38 -12.83 -12.38
C SER A 79 -4.27 -12.95 -11.33
N ASN A 80 -3.01 -13.19 -11.72
CA ASN A 80 -1.90 -13.11 -10.78
C ASN A 80 -1.50 -11.67 -10.43
N TYR A 81 -2.05 -10.66 -11.11
CA TYR A 81 -1.69 -9.27 -10.91
C TYR A 81 -2.82 -8.41 -10.33
N VAL A 82 -2.42 -7.43 -9.52
CA VAL A 82 -3.26 -6.40 -8.92
C VAL A 82 -2.86 -5.06 -9.50
N LEU A 83 -3.82 -4.30 -9.99
CA LEU A 83 -3.63 -2.90 -10.31
C LEU A 83 -4.09 -2.08 -9.11
N THR A 84 -3.17 -1.31 -8.54
CA THR A 84 -3.47 -0.35 -7.49
C THR A 84 -3.21 1.05 -8.00
N THR A 85 -4.18 1.94 -7.85
CA THR A 85 -4.07 3.34 -8.24
C THR A 85 -4.31 4.26 -7.06
N TYR A 86 -3.35 5.10 -6.74
CA TYR A 86 -3.44 6.16 -5.73
C TYR A 86 -3.76 7.49 -6.41
N ASP A 87 -4.48 8.33 -5.69
CA ASP A 87 -4.85 9.69 -6.08
C ASP A 87 -4.58 10.62 -4.90
N GLY A 88 -3.60 11.52 -5.06
CA GLY A 88 -3.12 12.43 -4.01
C GLY A 88 -1.88 11.93 -3.26
N VAL A 89 -1.41 12.75 -2.33
CA VAL A 89 -0.24 12.48 -1.47
C VAL A 89 -0.67 12.49 -0.01
N HIS A 90 -0.18 11.52 0.77
CA HIS A 90 -0.47 11.47 2.20
C HIS A 90 0.21 12.64 2.91
N ASN A 91 -0.53 13.33 3.78
CA ASN A 91 -0.05 14.40 4.65
C ASN A 91 0.34 13.90 6.06
N HIS A 92 0.48 12.59 6.23
CA HIS A 92 0.82 11.96 7.50
C HIS A 92 1.73 10.75 7.27
N GLN A 93 2.47 10.38 8.31
CA GLN A 93 3.25 9.14 8.31
C GLN A 93 2.32 7.92 8.28
N THR A 94 2.82 6.78 7.82
CA THR A 94 2.11 5.53 8.00
C THR A 94 1.93 5.25 9.50
N PRO A 95 0.76 4.76 9.94
CA PRO A 95 0.54 4.37 11.33
C PRO A 95 1.60 3.42 11.90
N SER A 96 2.18 2.55 11.07
CA SER A 96 3.28 1.67 11.47
C SER A 96 4.55 2.47 11.79
N THR A 97 4.97 3.40 10.92
CA THR A 97 6.14 4.24 11.19
C THR A 97 5.92 5.15 12.40
N ALA A 98 4.71 5.67 12.61
CA ALA A 98 4.39 6.47 13.79
C ALA A 98 4.55 5.67 15.10
N TYR A 99 4.15 4.39 15.13
CA TYR A 99 4.32 3.52 16.30
C TYR A 99 5.79 3.27 16.63
N TYR A 100 6.62 2.94 15.63
CA TYR A 100 8.04 2.74 15.85
C TYR A 100 8.80 4.02 16.22
N SER A 101 8.36 5.18 15.72
CA SER A 101 8.98 6.47 16.05
C SER A 101 8.68 6.94 17.48
N GLN A 102 7.63 6.42 18.10
CA GLN A 102 7.22 6.74 19.48
C GLN A 102 7.72 5.72 20.51
N MET A 103 8.35 4.62 20.08
CA MET A 103 9.01 3.70 21.01
C MET A 103 10.29 4.36 21.54
N PRO A 104 10.41 4.63 22.86
CA PRO A 104 11.69 5.00 23.44
C PRO A 104 12.64 3.84 23.17
N LEU A 105 13.78 4.13 22.54
CA LEU A 105 14.79 3.14 22.21
C LEU A 105 15.05 2.27 23.45
N LEU A 106 14.67 0.99 23.39
CA LEU A 106 15.25 0.00 24.27
C LEU A 106 16.75 0.06 23.98
N HIS A 107 17.45 0.64 24.92
CA HIS A 107 18.89 0.81 24.88
C HIS A 107 19.52 -0.56 24.65
N SER A 108 20.60 -0.56 23.85
CA SER A 108 21.47 -1.72 23.65
C SER A 108 21.91 -2.31 24.99
N ASN A 109 21.25 -3.39 25.42
CA ASN A 109 21.83 -4.33 26.37
C ASN A 109 21.87 -5.70 25.70
N HIS A 110 22.97 -5.89 24.98
CA HIS A 110 23.51 -7.20 24.69
C HIS A 110 24.00 -7.77 26.02
N ASP A 111 23.16 -8.51 26.75
CA ASP A 111 23.64 -9.26 27.92
C ASP A 111 22.85 -10.58 28.08
N TRP A 112 23.38 -11.64 27.48
CA TRP A 112 22.90 -13.01 27.59
C TRP A 112 23.53 -13.74 28.79
N ALA A 113 23.84 -13.07 29.89
CA ALA A 113 24.49 -13.70 31.03
C ALA A 113 23.50 -14.34 32.02
N LEU A 114 23.41 -15.68 31.95
CA LEU A 114 23.31 -16.64 33.07
C LEU A 114 22.26 -16.37 34.17
N HIS A 115 21.16 -17.11 34.14
CA HIS A 115 20.37 -17.40 35.34
C HIS A 115 20.97 -18.61 36.07
N PRO A 116 21.37 -18.51 37.35
CA PRO A 116 21.72 -19.69 38.13
C PRO A 116 20.44 -20.42 38.58
N SER A 117 20.38 -21.72 38.31
CA SER A 117 19.40 -22.62 38.91
C SER A 117 19.67 -22.74 40.40
N ALA A 118 18.70 -22.40 41.26
CA ALA A 118 18.70 -22.81 42.67
C ALA A 118 17.27 -22.99 43.22
N ASN A 119 17.01 -24.25 43.61
CA ASN A 119 16.09 -24.78 44.64
C ASN A 119 14.58 -24.48 44.54
N SER A 120 13.68 -25.40 44.93
CA SER A 120 13.76 -26.50 45.93
C SER A 120 13.04 -27.76 45.50
#